data_AF-A0A9W7YC89-F1
#
_entry.id   AF-A0A9W7YC89-F1
#
_cell.length_a   1.000
_cell.length_b   1.000
_cell.length_c   1.000
_cell.angle_alpha   90.00
_cell.angle_beta   90.00
_cell.angle_gamma   90.00
#
_symmetry.space_group_name_H-M   'P 1'
#
loop_
_entity.id
_entity.type
_entity.pdbx_description
1 polymer ?
#
loop_
_entity_poly.entity_id
_entity_poly.type
_entity_poly.pdbx_seq_one_letter_code
_entity_poly.pdbx_strand_id
1 'polypeptide(L)'
;MWPNARISVMGGEKAASVMAQVRRDTMALRGQEWPADEEQRFKEPLTAKYEAEGHPFFASARLWDDGVIRPSDTRRTLALALSASLNAPIEKTSFGVFRM
;
A
#
# COMPACT_ATOMS: atom_id res chain seq x y z
N MET A 1 -0.58 -9.47 8.41
CA MET A 1 -0.35 -8.01 8.52
C MET A 1 -0.53 -7.51 9.96
N TRP A 2 0.05 -6.37 10.38
CA TRP A 2 -0.26 -5.74 11.69
C TRP A 2 -1.40 -4.71 11.56
N PRO A 3 -2.11 -4.34 12.65
CA PRO A 3 -3.28 -3.46 12.58
C PRO A 3 -2.95 -2.00 12.21
N ASN A 4 -1.70 -1.58 12.44
CA ASN A 4 -1.20 -0.25 12.10
C ASN A 4 -0.54 -0.18 10.71
N ALA A 5 -0.42 -1.31 10.00
CA ALA A 5 0.20 -1.33 8.69
C ALA A 5 -0.68 -0.59 7.66
N ARG A 6 -0.08 -0.20 6.53
CA ARG A 6 -0.80 0.32 5.36
C ARG A 6 -0.20 -0.32 4.11
N ILE A 7 -1.04 -0.70 3.15
CA ILE A 7 -0.60 -1.28 1.88
C ILE A 7 -1.25 -0.53 0.71
N SER A 8 -0.44 -0.08 -0.23
CA SER A 8 -0.89 0.63 -1.43
C SER A 8 0.23 0.66 -2.47
N VAL A 9 -0.10 1.01 -3.72
CA VAL A 9 0.91 1.19 -4.78
C VAL A 9 1.89 2.32 -4.44
N MET A 10 1.43 3.35 -3.73
CA MET A 10 2.20 4.45 -3.19
C MET A 10 1.41 5.11 -2.05
N GLY A 11 2.07 5.86 -1.16
CA GLY A 11 1.38 6.57 -0.08
C GLY A 11 0.33 7.57 -0.60
N GLY A 12 -0.83 7.65 0.07
CA GLY A 12 -1.97 8.44 -0.38
C GLY A 12 -1.67 9.93 -0.62
N GLU A 13 -0.91 10.56 0.28
CA GLU A 13 -0.48 11.96 0.11
C GLU A 13 0.38 12.17 -1.14
N LYS A 14 1.26 11.21 -1.45
CA LYS A 14 2.10 11.25 -2.65
C LYS A 14 1.24 11.09 -3.90
N ALA A 15 0.33 10.11 -3.90
CA ALA A 15 -0.61 9.91 -5.00
C ALA A 15 -1.44 11.18 -5.27
N ALA A 16 -2.06 11.74 -4.24
CA ALA A 16 -2.85 12.95 -4.35
C ALA A 16 -2.02 14.15 -4.86
N SER A 17 -0.78 14.29 -4.39
CA SER A 17 0.11 15.39 -4.81
C SER A 17 0.56 15.25 -6.26
N VAL A 18 0.89 14.04 -6.74
CA VAL A 18 1.24 13.80 -8.15
C VAL A 18 0.03 14.08 -9.05
N MET A 19 -1.15 13.60 -8.68
CA MET A 19 -2.38 13.84 -9.45
C MET A 19 -2.77 15.32 -9.48
N ALA A 20 -2.58 16.04 -8.37
CA ALA A 20 -2.76 17.49 -8.32
C ALA A 20 -1.77 18.19 -9.24
N GLN A 21 -0.49 17.83 -9.21
CA GLN A 21 0.51 18.45 -10.08
C GLN A 21 0.16 18.29 -11.57
N VAL A 22 -0.21 17.08 -12.01
CA VAL A 22 -0.64 16.83 -13.40
C VAL A 22 -1.84 17.69 -13.78
N ARG A 23 -2.82 17.85 -12.88
CA ARG A 23 -3.99 18.69 -13.11
C ARG A 23 -3.63 20.17 -13.21
N ARG A 24 -2.76 20.67 -12.32
CA ARG A 24 -2.25 22.05 -12.36
C ARG A 24 -1.57 22.35 -13.68
N ASP A 25 -0.67 21.48 -14.12
CA ASP A 25 0.06 21.65 -15.38
C ASP A 25 -0.90 21.66 -16.57
N THR A 26 -1.94 20.82 -16.54
CA THR A 26 -3.00 20.79 -17.57
C THR A 26 -3.83 22.09 -17.61
N MET A 27 -4.15 22.68 -16.46
CA MET A 27 -4.91 23.94 -16.38
C MET A 27 -4.05 25.14 -16.80
N ALA A 28 -2.77 25.16 -16.41
CA ALA A 28 -1.81 26.16 -16.83
C ALA A 28 -1.64 26.20 -18.36
N LEU A 29 -1.60 25.03 -19.02
CA LEU A 29 -1.59 24.94 -20.49
C LEU A 29 -2.84 25.54 -21.15
N ARG A 30 -3.95 25.67 -20.42
CA ARG A 30 -5.20 26.28 -20.88
C ARG A 30 -5.35 27.74 -20.44
N GLY A 31 -4.34 28.32 -19.81
CA GLY A 31 -4.38 29.67 -19.26
C GLY A 31 -5.36 29.83 -18.10
N GLN A 32 -5.71 28.73 -17.41
CA GLN A 32 -6.61 28.74 -16.26
C GLN A 32 -5.81 28.70 -14.96
N GLU A 33 -6.18 29.55 -14.00
CA GLU A 33 -5.66 29.46 -12.65
C GLU A 33 -6.42 28.39 -11.85
N TRP A 34 -5.72 27.74 -10.93
CA TRP A 34 -6.31 26.75 -10.04
C TRP A 34 -6.10 27.17 -8.58
N PRO A 35 -7.16 27.66 -7.91
CA PRO A 35 -7.09 28.09 -6.52
C PRO A 35 -6.66 26.97 -5.56
N ALA A 36 -5.93 27.34 -4.50
CA ALA A 36 -5.40 26.38 -3.53
C ALA A 36 -6.49 25.61 -2.76
N ASP A 37 -7.66 26.23 -2.54
CA ASP A 37 -8.82 25.59 -1.92
C ASP A 37 -9.44 24.52 -2.84
N GLU A 38 -9.50 24.77 -4.14
CA GLU A 38 -9.95 23.76 -5.11
C GLU A 38 -8.97 22.60 -5.23
N GLU A 39 -7.67 22.86 -5.16
CA GLU A 39 -6.64 21.83 -5.12
C GLU A 39 -6.77 20.96 -3.87
N GLN A 40 -6.96 21.57 -2.70
CA GLN A 40 -7.16 20.84 -1.47
C GLN A 40 -8.41 19.94 -1.55
N ARG A 41 -9.53 20.48 -2.03
CA ARG A 41 -10.78 19.72 -2.27
C ARG A 41 -10.60 18.59 -3.28
N PHE A 42 -9.69 18.74 -4.24
CA PHE A 42 -9.36 17.68 -5.19
C PHE A 42 -8.52 16.57 -4.56
N LYS A 43 -7.57 16.92 -3.68
CA LYS A 43 -6.68 15.97 -3.01
C LYS A 43 -7.39 15.17 -1.92
N GLU A 44 -8.31 15.79 -1.19
CA GLU A 44 -9.05 15.15 -0.07
C GLU A 44 -9.68 13.79 -0.41
N PRO A 45 -10.52 13.63 -1.46
CA PRO A 45 -11.13 12.35 -1.77
C PRO A 45 -10.09 11.30 -2.18
N LEU A 46 -8.98 11.70 -2.81
CA LEU A 46 -7.88 10.79 -3.16
C LEU A 46 -7.20 10.27 -1.89
N THR A 47 -6.82 11.16 -0.98
CA THR A 47 -6.20 10.76 0.29
C THR A 47 -7.13 9.86 1.11
N ALA A 48 -8.41 10.21 1.20
CA ALA A 48 -9.41 9.41 1.91
C ALA A 48 -9.59 8.01 1.29
N LYS A 49 -9.61 7.92 -0.04
CA LYS A 49 -9.67 6.64 -0.74
C LYS A 49 -8.46 5.77 -0.41
N TYR A 50 -7.25 6.32 -0.46
CA TYR A 50 -6.04 5.58 -0.15
C TYR A 50 -5.97 5.14 1.31
N GLU A 51 -6.49 5.93 2.25
CA GLU A 51 -6.55 5.54 3.66
C GLU A 51 -7.54 4.39 3.87
N ALA A 52 -8.72 4.46 3.25
CA ALA A 52 -9.75 3.41 3.33
C ALA A 52 -9.28 2.10 2.68
N GLU A 53 -8.75 2.18 1.45
CA GLU A 53 -8.30 1.01 0.69
C GLU A 53 -6.95 0.46 1.17
N GLY A 54 -6.13 1.32 1.80
CA GLY A 54 -4.84 0.91 2.36
C GLY A 54 -4.92 0.31 3.75
N HIS A 55 -6.09 0.36 4.39
CA HIS A 55 -6.29 -0.17 5.74
C HIS A 55 -6.11 -1.71 5.78
N PRO A 56 -5.51 -2.29 6.84
CA PRO A 56 -5.27 -3.72 6.92
C PRO A 56 -6.51 -4.59 6.71
N PHE A 57 -7.66 -4.16 7.20
CA PHE A 57 -8.93 -4.87 6.98
C PHE A 57 -9.41 -4.85 5.53
N PHE A 58 -9.09 -3.81 4.76
CA PHE A 58 -9.46 -3.77 3.35
C PHE A 58 -8.72 -4.83 2.54
N ALA A 59 -7.41 -4.97 2.81
CA ALA A 59 -6.54 -5.95 2.18
C ALA A 59 -6.83 -7.39 2.65
N SER A 60 -7.02 -7.60 3.97
CA SER A 60 -7.31 -8.93 4.52
C SER A 60 -8.69 -9.44 4.09
N ALA A 61 -9.69 -8.57 3.90
CA ALA A 61 -10.98 -8.92 3.31
C ALA A 61 -10.88 -9.42 1.85
N ARG A 62 -9.73 -9.22 1.20
CA ARG A 62 -9.43 -9.62 -0.18
C ARG A 62 -8.32 -10.67 -0.29
N LEU A 63 -7.90 -11.23 0.85
CA LEU A 63 -6.84 -12.23 0.94
C LEU A 63 -5.51 -11.78 0.30
N TRP A 64 -5.19 -10.48 0.36
CA TRP A 64 -3.84 -10.01 -0.01
C TRP A 64 -2.80 -10.42 1.04
N ASP A 65 -3.27 -10.79 2.23
CA ASP A 65 -2.54 -11.36 3.33
C ASP A 65 -3.38 -12.44 4.02
N ASP A 66 -2.71 -13.36 4.73
CA ASP A 66 -3.37 -14.47 5.44
C ASP A 66 -4.01 -14.07 6.79
N GLY A 67 -4.06 -12.76 7.11
CA GLY A 67 -4.75 -12.25 8.28
C GLY A 67 -4.03 -11.11 9.00
N VAL A 68 -4.84 -10.29 9.68
CA VAL A 68 -4.35 -9.26 10.60
C VAL A 68 -4.10 -9.88 11.98
N ILE A 69 -2.86 -9.79 12.47
CA ILE A 69 -2.45 -10.33 13.78
C ILE A 69 -2.13 -9.22 14.77
N ARG A 70 -2.31 -9.48 16.07
CA ARG A 70 -1.78 -8.58 17.11
C ARG A 70 -0.26 -8.56 17.04
N PRO A 71 0.40 -7.39 17.18
CA PRO A 71 1.86 -7.32 17.16
C PRO A 71 2.54 -8.23 18.19
N SER A 72 1.94 -8.39 19.38
CA SER A 72 2.41 -9.29 20.44
C SER A 72 2.41 -10.78 20.04
N ASP A 73 1.55 -11.18 19.09
CA ASP A 73 1.40 -12.57 18.69
C ASP A 73 2.38 -12.98 17.58
N THR A 74 3.15 -12.03 17.02
CA THR A 74 4.08 -12.25 15.90
C THR A 74 5.00 -13.44 16.10
N ARG A 75 5.63 -13.57 17.29
CA ARG A 75 6.54 -14.69 17.60
C ARG A 75 5.82 -16.03 17.51
N ARG A 76 4.63 -16.13 18.09
CA ARG A 76 3.85 -17.38 18.11
C ARG A 76 3.40 -17.76 16.71
N THR A 77 2.87 -16.80 15.95
CA THR A 77 2.43 -17.01 14.57
C THR A 77 3.58 -17.53 13.70
N LEU A 78 4.75 -16.89 13.76
CA LEU A 78 5.93 -17.33 13.00
C LEU A 78 6.42 -18.70 13.43
N ALA A 79 6.46 -19.00 14.73
CA ALA A 79 6.88 -20.31 15.23
C ALA A 79 5.99 -21.45 14.71
N LEU A 80 4.66 -21.24 14.71
CA LEU A 80 3.71 -22.20 14.19
C LEU A 80 3.82 -22.36 12.67
N ALA A 81 3.96 -21.24 11.92
CA ALA A 81 4.12 -21.28 10.47
C ALA A 81 5.40 -22.02 10.05
N LEU A 82 6.53 -21.76 10.73
CA LEU A 82 7.79 -22.48 10.50
C LEU A 82 7.67 -23.97 10.83
N SER A 83 7.05 -24.32 11.96
CA SER A 83 6.81 -25.73 12.31
C SER A 83 5.96 -26.43 11.26
N ALA A 84 4.96 -25.76 10.70
CA ALA A 84 4.12 -26.32 9.64
C ALA A 84 4.90 -26.47 8.32
N SER A 85 5.73 -25.50 7.93
CA SER A 85 6.49 -25.54 6.67
C SER A 85 7.53 -26.67 6.64
N LEU A 86 8.03 -27.11 7.79
CA LEU A 86 9.01 -28.21 7.89
C LEU A 86 8.44 -29.59 7.58
N ASN A 87 7.13 -29.71 7.30
CA ASN A 87 6.56 -30.95 6.77
C ASN A 87 6.88 -31.18 5.28
N ALA A 88 7.45 -30.19 4.59
CA ALA A 88 7.96 -30.32 3.23
C ALA A 88 9.50 -30.26 3.22
N PRO A 89 10.19 -30.99 2.30
CA PRO A 89 11.64 -30.90 2.17
C PRO A 89 12.09 -29.51 1.71
N ILE A 90 13.25 -29.08 2.18
CA ILE A 90 13.85 -27.81 1.76
C ILE A 90 14.51 -27.99 0.38
N GLU A 91 14.03 -27.27 -0.62
CA GLU A 91 14.52 -27.35 -2.00
C GLU A 91 15.80 -26.54 -2.23
N LYS A 92 16.57 -26.91 -3.26
CA LYS A 92 17.71 -26.11 -3.73
C LYS A 92 17.21 -24.91 -4.53
N THR A 93 17.75 -23.72 -4.24
CA THR A 93 17.40 -22.49 -4.98
C THR A 93 18.28 -22.32 -6.23
N SER A 94 17.65 -22.06 -7.37
CA SER A 94 18.31 -21.67 -8.62
C SER A 94 17.91 -20.24 -8.97
N PHE A 95 18.88 -19.33 -9.09
CA PHE A 95 18.61 -17.93 -9.41
C PHE A 95 18.54 -17.68 -10.93
N GLY A 96 17.79 -16.65 -11.31
CA GLY A 96 17.83 -16.10 -12.67
C GLY A 96 19.06 -15.22 -12.92
N VAL A 97 19.03 -14.45 -14.00
CA VAL A 97 20.13 -13.55 -14.36
C VAL A 97 20.17 -12.34 -13.42
N PHE A 98 21.34 -12.07 -12.84
CA PHE A 98 21.61 -10.83 -12.11
C PHE A 98 22.07 -9.75 -13.09
N ARG A 99 21.44 -8.57 -13.04
CA ARG A 99 21.90 -7.36 -13.75
C ARG A 99 23.02 -6.73 -12.91
N MET A 100 24.26 -6.82 -13.41
CA MET A 100 25.46 -6.20 -12.82
C MET A 100 25.60 -4.73 -13.24
#